data_AF-A0A1X0P9B7-F1
#
_entry.id   AF-A0A1X0P9B7-F1
#
_cell.length_a   1.000
_cell.length_b   1.000
_cell.length_c   1.000
_cell.angle_alpha   90.00
_cell.angle_beta   90.00
_cell.angle_gamma   90.00
#
_symmetry.space_group_name_H-M   'P 1'
#
loop_
_entity.id
_entity.type
_entity.pdbx_description
1 polymer ?
#
loop_
_entity_poly.entity_id
_entity_poly.type
_entity_poly.pdbx_seq_one_letter_code
_entity_poly.pdbx_strand_id
1 'polypeptide(L)'
;MSILSCRVLCLLAIVLCCVDVTHAAASQRSVGQVDGKTEFVEKTKKLKEECEKATKDAKEAAYAAQEFFDTTKVKLKIIAANPNEVEETKSKGHELSEKAMKAAKKAGEVAEQTTKRIPETKELVRIYLTGEQAEAANEAIKEAEKAALDAEQHAEKAVKLAYLVLELLQQLDAAVVAAKEKEEEKQVEPQTQPQEQTNETSRLPNNATITNGTKRNDGSSSPALLRVPLVLLLLLSVLGCMAVC
;
A
#
# COMPACT_ATOMS: atom_id res chain seq x y z
N MET A 1 -35.24 30.05 26.17
CA MET A 1 -34.13 30.52 25.32
C MET A 1 -33.35 31.56 26.11
N SER A 2 -32.18 31.17 26.63
CA SER A 2 -31.43 31.99 27.58
C SER A 2 -30.64 33.08 26.85
N ILE A 3 -31.11 34.33 26.96
CA ILE A 3 -30.54 35.51 26.27
C ILE A 3 -29.28 36.06 27.00
N LEU A 4 -28.94 35.52 28.18
CA LEU A 4 -27.81 36.01 28.98
C LEU A 4 -26.42 35.56 28.48
N SER A 5 -26.29 34.41 27.82
CA SER A 5 -24.97 33.91 27.39
C SER A 5 -24.39 34.67 26.19
N CYS A 6 -25.23 35.31 25.37
CA CYS A 6 -24.77 35.98 24.16
C CYS A 6 -24.05 37.32 24.45
N ARG A 7 -24.44 38.04 25.51
CA ARG A 7 -23.82 39.33 25.85
C ARG A 7 -22.42 39.21 26.45
N VAL A 8 -22.13 38.12 27.16
CA VAL A 8 -20.82 37.89 27.79
C VAL A 8 -19.78 37.47 26.75
N LEU A 9 -20.18 36.70 25.73
CA LEU A 9 -19.29 36.30 24.63
C LEU A 9 -18.91 37.46 23.71
N CYS A 10 -19.83 38.39 23.43
CA CYS A 10 -19.52 39.56 22.60
C CYS A 10 -18.53 40.54 23.25
N LEU A 11 -18.56 40.69 24.58
CA LEU A 11 -17.61 41.56 25.28
C LEU A 11 -16.19 40.96 25.33
N LEU A 12 -16.07 39.64 25.46
CA LEU A 12 -14.77 38.95 25.41
C LEU A 12 -14.10 39.06 24.04
N ALA A 13 -14.87 39.04 22.95
CA ALA A 13 -14.35 39.21 21.59
C ALA A 13 -13.76 40.61 21.36
N ILE A 14 -14.37 41.66 21.91
CA ILE A 14 -13.87 43.04 21.79
C ILE A 14 -12.58 43.22 22.59
N VAL A 15 -12.46 42.62 23.78
CA VAL A 15 -11.25 42.72 24.59
C VAL A 15 -10.08 41.98 23.96
N LEU A 16 -10.31 40.80 23.36
CA LEU A 16 -9.27 40.06 22.63
C LEU A 16 -8.82 40.79 21.35
N CYS A 17 -9.72 41.48 20.64
CA CYS A 17 -9.37 42.23 19.44
C CYS A 17 -8.51 43.50 19.73
N CYS A 18 -8.57 44.01 20.96
CA CYS A 18 -7.82 45.20 21.38
C CYS A 18 -6.40 44.91 21.89
N VAL A 19 -6.02 43.65 22.13
CA VAL A 19 -4.67 43.30 22.63
C VAL A 19 -3.67 43.00 21.49
N ASP A 20 -4.14 42.77 20.26
CA ASP A 20 -3.27 42.47 19.11
C ASP A 20 -2.86 43.69 18.25
N VAL A 21 -3.28 44.91 18.61
CA VAL A 21 -2.95 46.14 17.85
C VAL A 21 -1.95 47.03 18.60
N THR A 22 -0.77 46.49 18.87
CA THR A 22 0.40 47.33 19.20
C THR A 22 1.67 46.70 18.66
N HIS A 23 1.92 46.86 17.36
CA HIS A 23 3.26 46.90 16.73
C HIS A 23 3.15 47.61 15.36
N ALA A 24 2.70 48.87 15.37
CA ALA A 24 2.89 49.81 14.27
C ALA A 24 3.85 50.90 14.74
N ALA A 25 5.10 50.52 14.98
CA ALA A 25 6.19 51.46 15.18
C ALA A 25 7.19 51.24 14.05
N ALA A 26 7.38 52.31 13.27
CA ALA A 26 8.31 52.41 12.17
C ALA A 26 9.70 51.90 12.56
N SER A 27 10.07 50.74 12.02
CA SER A 27 11.48 50.38 11.90
C SER A 27 11.95 50.85 10.53
N GLN A 28 12.47 52.07 10.47
CA GLN A 28 13.59 52.37 9.56
C GLN A 28 14.80 51.57 10.06
N ARG A 29 14.73 50.23 10.00
CA ARG A 29 15.93 49.44 9.82
C ARG A 29 16.37 49.74 8.41
N SER A 30 17.55 50.31 8.27
CA SER A 30 18.42 50.04 7.14
C SER A 30 18.28 48.55 6.81
N VAL A 31 17.44 48.24 5.82
CA VAL A 31 17.28 46.89 5.30
C VAL A 31 18.66 46.52 4.84
N GLY A 32 19.31 45.62 5.58
CA GLY A 32 20.55 45.01 5.13
C GLY A 32 20.28 44.50 3.74
N GLN A 33 20.85 45.18 2.75
CA GLN A 33 20.79 44.85 1.34
C GLN A 33 21.73 43.67 1.08
N VAL A 34 21.54 42.60 1.85
CA VAL A 34 22.44 41.46 1.96
C VAL A 34 21.56 40.20 1.87
N ASP A 35 21.82 39.41 0.84
CA ASP A 35 21.59 37.97 0.77
C ASP A 35 20.17 37.38 0.74
N GLY A 36 19.10 38.17 0.82
CA GLY A 36 17.73 37.66 0.65
C GLY A 36 17.41 37.11 -0.76
N LYS A 37 18.19 37.51 -1.79
CA LYS A 37 17.94 37.14 -3.20
C LYS A 37 18.24 35.68 -3.53
N THR A 38 19.00 34.97 -2.69
CA THR A 38 19.33 33.55 -2.92
C THR A 38 18.62 32.63 -1.94
N GLU A 39 17.98 33.17 -0.90
CA GLU A 39 17.31 32.40 0.15
C GLU A 39 16.20 31.47 -0.41
N PHE A 40 15.45 31.92 -1.41
CA PHE A 40 14.40 31.10 -2.02
C PHE A 40 14.96 29.94 -2.86
N VAL A 41 16.14 30.11 -3.46
CA VAL A 41 16.84 29.05 -4.18
C VAL A 41 17.34 28.00 -3.18
N GLU A 42 17.92 28.43 -2.07
CA GLU A 42 18.38 27.53 -0.99
C GLU A 42 17.22 26.76 -0.35
N LYS A 43 16.05 27.39 -0.15
CA LYS A 43 14.83 26.68 0.29
C LYS A 43 14.39 25.63 -0.72
N THR A 44 14.49 25.92 -2.02
CA THR A 44 14.15 24.98 -3.08
C THR A 44 15.12 23.79 -3.12
N LYS A 45 16.41 24.03 -2.92
CA LYS A 45 17.43 22.95 -2.78
C LYS A 45 17.17 22.06 -1.57
N LYS A 46 16.81 22.63 -0.42
CA LYS A 46 16.44 21.85 0.77
C LYS A 46 15.22 20.96 0.52
N LEU A 47 14.19 21.49 -0.14
CA LEU A 47 13.00 20.71 -0.52
C LEU A 47 13.34 19.58 -1.50
N LYS A 48 14.27 19.80 -2.44
CA LYS A 48 14.81 18.73 -3.29
C LYS A 48 15.46 17.62 -2.46
N GLU A 49 16.36 17.95 -1.53
CA GLU A 49 17.03 16.97 -0.67
C GLU A 49 16.01 16.18 0.20
N GLU A 50 14.99 16.86 0.70
CA GLU A 50 13.90 16.21 1.44
C GLU A 50 13.08 15.26 0.54
N CYS A 51 12.79 15.64 -0.72
CA CYS A 51 12.15 14.77 -1.71
C CYS A 51 13.00 13.53 -1.97
N GLU A 52 14.30 13.68 -2.21
CA GLU A 52 15.22 12.56 -2.48
C GLU A 52 15.27 11.58 -1.29
N LYS A 53 15.33 12.10 -0.07
CA LYS A 53 15.27 11.29 1.15
C LYS A 53 13.94 10.54 1.26
N ALA A 54 12.81 11.23 1.09
CA ALA A 54 11.50 10.61 1.18
C ALA A 54 11.26 9.57 0.06
N THR A 55 11.80 9.82 -1.14
CA THR A 55 11.80 8.89 -2.27
C THR A 55 12.54 7.60 -1.90
N LYS A 56 13.73 7.72 -1.29
CA LYS A 56 14.51 6.56 -0.83
C LYS A 56 13.75 5.77 0.22
N ASP A 57 13.18 6.44 1.22
CA ASP A 57 12.37 5.81 2.29
C ASP A 57 11.18 5.03 1.68
N ALA A 58 10.44 5.65 0.74
CA ALA A 58 9.30 5.02 0.07
C ALA A 58 9.72 3.84 -0.81
N LYS A 59 10.84 3.97 -1.53
CA LYS A 59 11.39 2.90 -2.38
C LYS A 59 11.82 1.68 -1.58
N GLU A 60 12.51 1.88 -0.46
CA GLU A 60 12.94 0.78 0.43
C GLU A 60 11.73 0.07 1.05
N ALA A 61 10.72 0.83 1.53
CA ALA A 61 9.51 0.26 2.09
C ALA A 61 8.70 -0.52 1.03
N ALA A 62 8.60 0.02 -0.19
CA ALA A 62 7.99 -0.65 -1.33
C ALA A 62 8.68 -2.00 -1.63
N TYR A 63 10.02 -2.03 -1.70
CA TYR A 63 10.73 -3.29 -1.98
C TYR A 63 10.55 -4.34 -0.89
N ALA A 64 10.59 -3.94 0.38
CA ALA A 64 10.34 -4.87 1.47
C ALA A 64 8.91 -5.47 1.41
N ALA A 65 7.90 -4.65 1.08
CA ALA A 65 6.53 -5.11 0.90
C ALA A 65 6.39 -6.06 -0.30
N GLN A 66 7.07 -5.77 -1.42
CA GLN A 66 7.08 -6.64 -2.61
C GLN A 66 7.72 -8.01 -2.31
N GLU A 67 8.89 -8.02 -1.68
CA GLU A 67 9.61 -9.26 -1.34
C GLU A 67 8.77 -10.15 -0.40
N PHE A 68 8.14 -9.52 0.59
CA PHE A 68 7.20 -10.21 1.48
C PHE A 68 6.02 -10.79 0.70
N PHE A 69 5.40 -10.00 -0.18
CA PHE A 69 4.27 -10.44 -0.98
C PHE A 69 4.63 -11.67 -1.84
N ASP A 70 5.73 -11.60 -2.59
CA ASP A 70 6.14 -12.68 -3.49
C ASP A 70 6.47 -13.96 -2.72
N THR A 71 7.21 -13.83 -1.61
CA THR A 71 7.59 -14.98 -0.76
C THR A 71 6.38 -15.64 -0.12
N THR A 72 5.49 -14.85 0.47
CA THR A 72 4.29 -15.34 1.16
C THR A 72 3.30 -15.93 0.18
N LYS A 73 3.15 -15.36 -1.02
CA LYS A 73 2.26 -15.89 -2.06
C LYS A 73 2.64 -17.30 -2.51
N VAL A 74 3.94 -17.58 -2.67
CA VAL A 74 4.43 -18.92 -3.03
C VAL A 74 4.18 -19.92 -1.88
N LYS A 75 4.30 -19.47 -0.63
CA LYS A 75 4.19 -20.32 0.56
C LYS A 75 2.78 -20.35 1.18
N LEU A 76 1.80 -19.69 0.57
CA LEU A 76 0.48 -19.43 1.16
C LEU A 76 -0.17 -20.69 1.76
N LYS A 77 -0.18 -21.79 1.01
CA LYS A 77 -0.78 -23.07 1.46
C LYS A 77 -0.02 -23.72 2.62
N ILE A 78 1.30 -23.58 2.64
CA ILE A 78 2.15 -24.14 3.70
C ILE A 78 1.92 -23.36 4.98
N ILE A 79 1.96 -22.02 4.89
CA ILE A 79 1.72 -21.11 6.01
C ILE A 79 0.30 -21.34 6.56
N ALA A 80 -0.72 -21.44 5.71
CA ALA A 80 -2.11 -21.65 6.14
C ALA A 80 -2.35 -22.94 6.95
N ALA A 81 -1.48 -23.94 6.80
CA ALA A 81 -1.55 -25.19 7.57
C ALA A 81 -0.83 -25.11 8.94
N ASN A 82 -0.11 -24.03 9.24
CA ASN A 82 0.62 -23.84 10.49
C ASN A 82 0.15 -22.57 11.23
N PRO A 83 -0.66 -22.70 12.30
CA PRO A 83 -1.21 -21.55 13.03
C PRO A 83 -0.17 -20.55 13.53
N ASN A 84 1.01 -21.02 13.95
CA ASN A 84 2.07 -20.14 14.46
C ASN A 84 2.67 -19.29 13.32
N GLU A 85 2.87 -19.88 12.14
CA GLU A 85 3.37 -19.15 10.96
C GLU A 85 2.32 -18.17 10.42
N VAL A 86 1.02 -18.47 10.54
CA VAL A 86 -0.07 -17.55 10.15
C VAL A 86 0.01 -16.25 10.94
N GLU A 87 0.09 -16.33 12.27
CA GLU A 87 0.11 -15.15 13.14
C GLU A 87 1.38 -14.31 12.93
N GLU A 88 2.54 -14.97 12.80
CA GLU A 88 3.80 -14.29 12.47
C GLU A 88 3.72 -13.57 11.12
N THR A 89 3.20 -14.26 10.09
CA THR A 89 3.05 -13.72 8.73
C THR A 89 2.12 -12.53 8.71
N LYS A 90 0.97 -12.59 9.41
CA LYS A 90 0.03 -11.47 9.52
C LYS A 90 0.64 -10.26 10.19
N SER A 91 1.27 -10.46 11.35
CA SER A 91 1.91 -9.38 12.10
C SER A 91 2.95 -8.65 11.24
N LYS A 92 3.85 -9.41 10.60
CA LYS A 92 4.87 -8.87 9.69
C LYS A 92 4.26 -8.18 8.47
N GLY A 93 3.22 -8.76 7.88
CA GLY A 93 2.53 -8.18 6.72
C GLY A 93 1.87 -6.83 7.06
N HIS A 94 1.23 -6.72 8.22
CA HIS A 94 0.66 -5.46 8.70
C HIS A 94 1.74 -4.41 8.97
N GLU A 95 2.84 -4.78 9.65
CA GLU A 95 3.97 -3.88 9.91
C GLU A 95 4.55 -3.30 8.61
N LEU A 96 4.81 -4.16 7.61
CA LEU A 96 5.35 -3.74 6.32
C LEU A 96 4.38 -2.84 5.55
N SER A 97 3.08 -3.16 5.59
CA SER A 97 2.03 -2.34 4.95
C SER A 97 1.95 -0.95 5.57
N GLU A 98 1.96 -0.87 6.91
CA GLU A 98 1.93 0.39 7.63
C GLU A 98 3.19 1.23 7.35
N LYS A 99 4.37 0.60 7.34
CA LYS A 99 5.64 1.27 7.00
C LYS A 99 5.62 1.84 5.58
N ALA A 100 5.14 1.06 4.61
CA ALA A 100 5.01 1.52 3.22
C ALA A 100 4.02 2.67 3.08
N MET A 101 2.86 2.61 3.75
CA MET A 101 1.88 3.71 3.74
C MET A 101 2.43 5.00 4.39
N LYS A 102 3.14 4.88 5.52
CA LYS A 102 3.77 6.04 6.19
C LYS A 102 4.85 6.68 5.32
N ALA A 103 5.71 5.87 4.71
CA ALA A 103 6.78 6.35 3.83
C ALA A 103 6.19 7.03 2.58
N ALA A 104 5.15 6.44 1.98
CA ALA A 104 4.44 7.02 0.85
C ALA A 104 3.79 8.36 1.20
N LYS A 105 3.09 8.44 2.34
CA LYS A 105 2.46 9.69 2.81
C LYS A 105 3.48 10.82 2.94
N LYS A 106 4.61 10.55 3.57
CA LYS A 106 5.70 11.54 3.72
C LYS A 106 6.28 11.97 2.36
N ALA A 107 6.50 11.03 1.45
CA ALA A 107 6.96 11.35 0.09
C ALA A 107 5.95 12.22 -0.67
N GLY A 108 4.66 11.91 -0.58
CA GLY A 108 3.59 12.73 -1.15
C GLY A 108 3.52 14.14 -0.56
N GLU A 109 3.60 14.28 0.77
CA GLU A 109 3.55 15.58 1.45
C GLU A 109 4.72 16.50 1.04
N VAL A 110 5.94 15.96 0.98
CA VAL A 110 7.12 16.76 0.58
C VAL A 110 7.09 17.07 -0.92
N ALA A 111 6.65 16.14 -1.77
CA ALA A 111 6.46 16.38 -3.20
C ALA A 111 5.43 17.48 -3.47
N GLU A 112 4.31 17.46 -2.75
CA GLU A 112 3.25 18.47 -2.85
C GLU A 112 3.75 19.86 -2.42
N GLN A 113 4.47 19.94 -1.29
CA GLN A 113 5.08 21.19 -0.82
C GLN A 113 6.09 21.75 -1.83
N THR A 114 6.93 20.87 -2.40
CA THR A 114 7.91 21.25 -3.42
C THR A 114 7.22 21.79 -4.67
N THR A 115 6.21 21.07 -5.17
CA THR A 115 5.42 21.46 -6.35
C THR A 115 4.72 22.80 -6.14
N LYS A 116 4.14 23.04 -4.97
CA LYS A 116 3.50 24.32 -4.62
C LYS A 116 4.49 25.48 -4.55
N ARG A 117 5.74 25.23 -4.13
CA ARG A 117 6.76 26.28 -3.96
C ARG A 117 7.42 26.70 -5.26
N ILE A 118 7.53 25.80 -6.23
CA ILE A 118 8.22 26.03 -7.51
C ILE A 118 7.73 27.27 -8.26
N PRO A 119 6.42 27.53 -8.45
CA PRO A 119 5.95 28.74 -9.14
C PRO A 119 6.39 30.03 -8.46
N GLU A 120 6.35 30.05 -7.12
CA GLU A 120 6.80 31.21 -6.34
C GLU A 120 8.31 31.43 -6.53
N THR A 121 9.11 30.37 -6.47
CA THR A 121 10.55 30.44 -6.73
C THR A 121 10.83 30.93 -8.16
N LYS A 122 10.11 30.42 -9.18
CA LYS A 122 10.26 30.85 -10.58
C LYS A 122 10.01 32.36 -10.75
N GLU A 123 8.97 32.89 -10.12
CA GLU A 123 8.66 34.31 -10.20
C GLU A 123 9.73 35.17 -9.49
N LEU A 124 10.21 34.73 -8.32
CA LEU A 124 11.30 35.41 -7.63
C LEU A 124 12.61 35.39 -8.43
N VAL A 125 12.96 34.26 -9.06
CA VAL A 125 14.11 34.17 -9.98
C VAL A 125 13.97 35.20 -11.08
N ARG A 126 12.81 35.30 -11.72
CA ARG A 126 12.54 36.22 -12.82
C ARG A 126 12.68 37.69 -12.41
N ILE A 127 12.23 38.05 -11.20
CA ILE A 127 12.27 39.44 -10.72
C ILE A 127 13.67 39.84 -10.25
N TYR A 128 14.36 38.95 -9.53
CA TYR A 128 15.52 39.35 -8.72
C TYR A 128 16.88 38.88 -9.27
N LEU A 129 16.91 37.87 -10.13
CA LEU A 129 18.15 37.27 -10.65
C LEU A 129 18.28 37.49 -12.16
N THR A 130 19.52 37.61 -12.63
CA THR A 130 19.85 37.79 -14.05
C THR A 130 21.10 37.01 -14.42
N GLY A 131 21.28 36.69 -15.71
CA GLY A 131 22.47 36.00 -16.21
C GLY A 131 22.70 34.64 -15.52
N GLU A 132 23.96 34.33 -15.20
CA GLU A 132 24.38 33.05 -14.62
C GLU A 132 23.63 32.68 -13.34
N GLN A 133 23.27 33.65 -12.49
CA GLN A 133 22.53 33.39 -11.26
C GLN A 133 21.11 32.87 -11.54
N ALA A 134 20.45 33.43 -12.56
CA ALA A 134 19.13 32.98 -12.96
C ALA A 134 19.18 31.58 -13.59
N GLU A 135 20.22 31.28 -14.37
CA GLU A 135 20.43 29.95 -14.94
C GLU A 135 20.64 28.89 -13.87
N ALA A 136 21.53 29.13 -12.91
CA ALA A 136 21.78 28.22 -11.79
C ALA A 136 20.52 28.01 -10.93
N ALA A 137 19.73 29.06 -10.69
CA ALA A 137 18.48 28.94 -9.96
C ALA A 137 17.41 28.16 -10.72
N ASN A 138 17.29 28.36 -12.04
CA ASN A 138 16.38 27.59 -12.88
C ASN A 138 16.76 26.11 -12.93
N GLU A 139 18.06 25.78 -12.92
CA GLU A 139 18.49 24.38 -12.84
C GLU A 139 18.12 23.75 -11.50
N ALA A 140 18.34 24.44 -10.38
CA ALA A 140 17.90 23.98 -9.07
C ALA A 140 16.38 23.75 -8.99
N ILE A 141 15.59 24.59 -9.67
CA ILE A 141 14.13 24.42 -9.78
C ILE A 141 13.78 23.15 -10.56
N LYS A 142 14.40 22.90 -11.73
CA LYS A 142 14.16 21.68 -12.51
C LYS A 142 14.53 20.41 -11.74
N GLU A 143 15.65 20.45 -11.01
CA GLU A 143 16.06 19.33 -10.18
C GLU A 143 15.05 19.07 -9.04
N ALA A 144 14.51 20.12 -8.42
CA ALA A 144 13.46 20.00 -7.41
C ALA A 144 12.14 19.47 -8.01
N GLU A 145 11.75 19.94 -9.21
CA GLU A 145 10.60 19.40 -9.96
C GLU A 145 10.75 17.90 -10.21
N LYS A 146 11.93 17.49 -10.69
CA LYS A 146 12.22 16.08 -10.93
C LYS A 146 12.17 15.25 -9.64
N ALA A 147 12.77 15.75 -8.56
CA ALA A 147 12.76 15.07 -7.27
C ALA A 147 11.34 14.92 -6.69
N ALA A 148 10.49 15.94 -6.87
CA ALA A 148 9.08 15.86 -6.46
C ALA A 148 8.31 14.80 -7.27
N LEU A 149 8.52 14.75 -8.60
CA LEU A 149 7.90 13.73 -9.45
C LEU A 149 8.36 12.32 -9.08
N ASP A 150 9.65 12.13 -8.86
CA ASP A 150 10.21 10.83 -8.43
C ASP A 150 9.63 10.40 -7.07
N ALA A 151 9.48 11.34 -6.12
CA ALA A 151 8.87 11.10 -4.83
C ALA A 151 7.40 10.66 -4.94
N GLU A 152 6.61 11.32 -5.79
CA GLU A 152 5.21 10.97 -6.05
C GLU A 152 5.07 9.56 -6.66
N GLN A 153 5.85 9.25 -7.70
CA GLN A 153 5.86 7.92 -8.32
C GLN A 153 6.20 6.80 -7.33
N HIS A 154 7.20 7.05 -6.48
CA HIS A 154 7.60 6.08 -5.46
C HIS A 154 6.59 5.98 -4.30
N ALA A 155 5.89 7.07 -3.96
CA ALA A 155 4.78 7.06 -3.02
C ALA A 155 3.62 6.18 -3.54
N GLU A 156 3.18 6.38 -4.78
CA GLU A 156 2.12 5.57 -5.40
C GLU A 156 2.47 4.08 -5.43
N LYS A 157 3.73 3.76 -5.80
CA LYS A 157 4.22 2.39 -5.81
C LYS A 157 4.19 1.76 -4.41
N ALA A 158 4.63 2.49 -3.38
CA ALA A 158 4.60 2.02 -1.99
C ALA A 158 3.16 1.78 -1.50
N VAL A 159 2.22 2.66 -1.82
CA VAL A 159 0.79 2.49 -1.52
C VAL A 159 0.23 1.23 -2.19
N LYS A 160 0.49 1.06 -3.50
CA LYS A 160 0.02 -0.11 -4.26
C LYS A 160 0.52 -1.42 -3.62
N LEU A 161 1.78 -1.47 -3.22
CA LEU A 161 2.38 -2.67 -2.63
C LEU A 161 1.86 -2.95 -1.22
N ALA A 162 1.62 -1.90 -0.42
CA ALA A 162 0.94 -2.06 0.87
C ALA A 162 -0.44 -2.70 0.69
N TYR A 163 -1.24 -2.27 -0.29
CA TYR A 163 -2.55 -2.87 -0.56
C TYR A 163 -2.45 -4.32 -1.03
N LEU A 164 -1.48 -4.67 -1.88
CA LEU A 164 -1.26 -6.06 -2.29
C LEU A 164 -0.89 -6.95 -1.11
N VAL A 165 -0.09 -6.46 -0.15
CA VAL A 165 0.19 -7.19 1.09
C VAL A 165 -1.08 -7.40 1.90
N LEU A 166 -1.91 -6.37 2.09
CA LEU A 166 -3.19 -6.50 2.80
C LEU A 166 -4.14 -7.50 2.12
N GLU A 167 -4.24 -7.48 0.80
CA GLU A 167 -5.02 -8.45 0.03
C GLU A 167 -4.49 -9.89 0.22
N LEU A 168 -3.17 -10.07 0.22
CA LEU A 168 -2.56 -11.37 0.46
C LEU A 168 -2.87 -11.91 1.87
N LEU A 169 -2.92 -11.03 2.88
CA LEU A 169 -3.31 -11.43 4.24
C LEU A 169 -4.77 -11.91 4.29
N GLN A 170 -5.68 -11.27 3.55
CA GLN A 170 -7.06 -11.75 3.41
C GLN A 170 -7.14 -13.11 2.71
N GLN A 171 -6.30 -13.34 1.69
CA GLN A 171 -6.20 -14.65 1.05
C GLN A 171 -5.66 -15.72 2.01
N LEU A 172 -4.74 -15.35 2.90
CA LEU A 172 -4.24 -16.24 3.95
C LEU A 172 -5.35 -16.62 4.93
N ASP A 173 -6.19 -15.68 5.36
CA ASP A 173 -7.36 -15.97 6.20
C ASP A 173 -8.30 -16.98 5.57
N ALA A 174 -8.64 -16.78 4.29
CA ALA A 174 -9.49 -17.71 3.54
C ALA A 174 -8.84 -19.10 3.41
N ALA A 175 -7.52 -19.16 3.19
CA ALA A 175 -6.79 -20.41 3.10
C ALA A 175 -6.76 -21.17 4.44
N VAL A 176 -6.66 -20.46 5.57
CA VAL A 176 -6.71 -21.06 6.92
C VAL A 176 -8.08 -21.68 7.20
N VAL A 177 -9.17 -21.01 6.82
CA VAL A 177 -10.54 -21.57 6.96
C VAL A 177 -10.67 -22.84 6.12
N ALA A 178 -10.27 -22.79 4.84
CA ALA A 178 -10.33 -23.94 3.95
C ALA A 178 -9.41 -25.10 4.38
N ALA A 179 -8.32 -24.83 5.09
CA ALA A 179 -7.45 -25.86 5.66
C ALA A 179 -8.13 -26.58 6.83
N LYS A 180 -8.78 -25.83 7.73
CA LYS A 180 -9.51 -26.39 8.88
C LYS A 180 -10.68 -27.27 8.45
N GLU A 181 -11.49 -26.82 7.49
CA GLU A 181 -12.61 -27.61 6.95
C GLU A 181 -12.15 -28.97 6.41
N LYS A 182 -11.00 -29.02 5.73
CA LYS A 182 -10.43 -30.27 5.21
C LYS A 182 -9.88 -31.20 6.29
N GLU A 183 -9.44 -30.66 7.42
CA GLU A 183 -9.04 -31.49 8.57
C GLU A 183 -10.25 -32.10 9.26
N GLU A 184 -11.34 -31.33 9.41
CA GLU A 184 -12.60 -31.81 9.95
C GLU A 184 -13.23 -32.91 9.07
N GLU A 185 -13.27 -32.72 7.74
CA GLU A 185 -13.77 -33.75 6.81
C GLU A 185 -13.00 -35.07 6.91
N LYS A 186 -11.67 -35.02 7.04
CA LYS A 186 -10.82 -36.21 7.21
C LYS A 186 -11.02 -36.93 8.54
N GLN A 187 -11.45 -36.23 9.58
CA GLN A 187 -11.75 -36.84 10.87
C GLN A 187 -13.14 -37.49 10.92
N VAL A 188 -14.06 -37.11 10.01
CA VAL A 188 -15.44 -37.62 9.95
C VAL A 188 -15.59 -38.82 9.00
N GLU A 189 -14.58 -39.12 8.17
CA GLU A 189 -14.59 -40.34 7.34
C GLU A 189 -14.50 -41.61 8.23
N PRO A 190 -15.48 -42.54 8.19
CA PRO A 190 -15.53 -43.66 9.13
C PRO A 190 -14.33 -44.60 8.95
N GLN A 191 -13.71 -44.98 10.07
CA GLN A 191 -12.86 -46.17 10.15
C GLN A 191 -13.57 -47.33 9.45
N THR A 192 -13.09 -47.71 8.27
CA THR A 192 -13.48 -48.99 7.67
C THR A 192 -12.96 -50.06 8.62
N GLN A 193 -13.87 -50.78 9.28
CA GLN A 193 -13.56 -51.89 10.18
C GLN A 193 -12.56 -52.84 9.50
N PRO A 194 -11.58 -53.40 10.24
CA PRO A 194 -10.82 -54.54 9.74
C PRO A 194 -11.82 -55.67 9.52
N GLN A 195 -12.06 -55.99 8.25
CA GLN A 195 -12.84 -57.17 7.90
C GLN A 195 -12.02 -58.39 8.34
N GLU A 196 -12.44 -59.03 9.43
CA GLU A 196 -11.99 -60.37 9.79
C GLU A 196 -12.29 -61.30 8.60
N GLN A 197 -11.26 -61.73 7.88
CA GLN A 197 -11.32 -62.94 7.08
C GLN A 197 -10.34 -63.96 7.65
N THR A 198 -10.96 -64.96 8.26
CA THR A 198 -10.46 -66.24 8.73
C THR A 198 -9.50 -66.94 7.78
N ASN A 199 -8.48 -67.56 8.36
CA ASN A 199 -7.63 -68.61 7.81
C ASN A 199 -8.40 -69.59 6.91
N GLU A 200 -7.84 -69.99 5.76
CA GLU A 200 -7.47 -71.38 5.48
C GLU A 200 -6.41 -71.47 4.37
N THR A 201 -5.34 -72.18 4.71
CA THR A 201 -4.22 -72.61 3.87
C THR A 201 -4.67 -73.57 2.77
N SER A 202 -4.29 -73.36 1.50
CA SER A 202 -3.64 -74.39 0.66
C SER A 202 -3.40 -74.01 -0.82
N ARG A 203 -2.18 -74.33 -1.27
CA ARG A 203 -1.71 -74.63 -2.66
C ARG A 203 -1.38 -73.49 -3.64
N LEU A 204 -0.07 -73.24 -3.75
CA LEU A 204 0.66 -73.14 -5.04
C LEU A 204 1.13 -74.56 -5.46
N PRO A 205 1.57 -74.87 -6.72
CA PRO A 205 2.17 -73.95 -7.68
C PRO A 205 1.85 -74.16 -9.19
N ASN A 206 2.47 -73.31 -10.03
CA ASN A 206 2.86 -73.49 -11.46
C ASN A 206 1.74 -73.33 -12.51
N ASN A 207 1.82 -72.49 -13.56
CA ASN A 207 2.91 -72.23 -14.50
C ASN A 207 2.61 -71.05 -15.45
N ALA A 208 3.68 -70.48 -16.01
CA ALA A 208 3.83 -69.96 -17.39
C ALA A 208 3.42 -68.51 -17.76
N THR A 209 4.49 -67.74 -18.03
CA THR A 209 4.72 -66.92 -19.24
C THR A 209 4.61 -65.40 -19.12
N ILE A 210 5.80 -64.81 -19.01
CA ILE A 210 6.19 -63.44 -19.38
C ILE A 210 5.97 -63.23 -20.89
N THR A 211 5.33 -62.14 -21.31
CA THR A 211 5.84 -61.25 -22.39
C THR A 211 5.17 -59.87 -22.37
N ASN A 212 6.02 -58.85 -22.25
CA ASN A 212 6.01 -57.52 -22.88
C ASN A 212 4.82 -56.57 -22.73
N GLY A 213 5.14 -55.35 -22.25
CA GLY A 213 4.23 -54.23 -22.15
C GLY A 213 3.89 -53.58 -23.49
N THR A 214 3.00 -52.58 -23.48
CA THR A 214 3.31 -51.16 -23.69
C THR A 214 2.02 -50.34 -23.48
N LYS A 215 2.10 -49.37 -22.56
CA LYS A 215 1.45 -48.03 -22.55
C LYS A 215 0.47 -47.69 -23.70
N ARG A 216 -0.80 -47.41 -23.35
CA ARG A 216 -1.48 -46.12 -23.66
C ARG A 216 -2.90 -46.12 -23.08
N ASN A 217 -3.14 -45.10 -22.28
CA ASN A 217 -4.38 -44.71 -21.65
C ASN A 217 -4.93 -43.54 -22.46
N ASP A 218 -5.96 -43.79 -23.26
CA ASP A 218 -6.74 -42.77 -23.96
C ASP A 218 -8.23 -42.98 -23.65
N GLY A 219 -8.85 -41.89 -23.17
CA GLY A 219 -10.15 -41.45 -23.67
C GLY A 219 -11.41 -42.09 -23.07
N SER A 220 -11.98 -41.46 -22.05
CA SER A 220 -13.43 -41.47 -21.84
C SER A 220 -13.83 -40.17 -21.14
N SER A 221 -14.44 -39.23 -21.89
CA SER A 221 -15.86 -38.82 -21.78
C SER A 221 -16.27 -38.43 -20.35
N SER A 222 -16.84 -37.27 -20.04
CA SER A 222 -17.63 -36.29 -20.79
C SER A 222 -17.93 -35.09 -19.85
N PRO A 223 -18.66 -34.03 -20.27
CA PRO A 223 -18.63 -32.68 -19.68
C PRO A 223 -19.69 -32.45 -18.59
N ALA A 224 -19.44 -31.50 -17.67
CA ALA A 224 -20.46 -30.95 -16.78
C ALA A 224 -20.12 -29.47 -16.46
N LEU A 225 -20.79 -28.51 -17.11
CA LEU A 225 -22.01 -27.82 -16.63
C LEU A 225 -21.72 -26.51 -15.87
N LEU A 226 -21.89 -25.40 -16.60
CA LEU A 226 -22.72 -24.25 -16.24
C LEU A 226 -22.79 -23.87 -14.74
N ARG A 227 -21.88 -23.00 -14.28
CA ARG A 227 -22.09 -22.16 -13.07
C ARG A 227 -21.53 -20.73 -13.25
N VAL A 228 -21.77 -20.12 -14.40
CA VAL A 228 -21.39 -18.72 -14.63
C VAL A 228 -22.55 -17.91 -15.23
N PRO A 229 -23.68 -17.75 -14.51
CA PRO A 229 -24.43 -16.52 -14.73
C PRO A 229 -24.99 -15.82 -13.48
N LEU A 230 -24.65 -16.21 -12.24
CA LEU A 230 -25.19 -15.50 -11.07
C LEU A 230 -24.33 -14.31 -10.59
N VAL A 231 -23.01 -14.39 -10.72
CA VAL A 231 -22.11 -13.33 -10.21
C VAL A 231 -22.14 -12.08 -11.09
N LEU A 232 -22.33 -12.24 -12.41
CA LEU A 232 -22.41 -11.10 -13.34
C LEU A 232 -23.71 -10.30 -13.17
N LEU A 233 -24.83 -10.97 -12.84
CA LEU A 233 -26.11 -10.31 -12.58
C LEU A 233 -26.08 -9.49 -11.27
N LEU A 234 -25.37 -9.97 -10.24
CA LEU A 234 -25.22 -9.27 -8.96
C LEU A 234 -24.40 -7.97 -9.09
N LEU A 235 -23.37 -7.95 -9.94
CA LEU A 235 -22.54 -6.76 -10.15
C LEU A 235 -23.30 -5.64 -10.90
N LEU A 236 -24.23 -5.99 -11.79
CA LEU A 236 -25.05 -5.00 -12.50
C LEU A 236 -26.11 -4.35 -11.60
N SER A 237 -26.62 -5.05 -10.58
CA SER A 237 -27.59 -4.47 -9.64
C SER A 237 -27.00 -3.41 -8.70
N VAL A 238 -25.70 -3.47 -8.37
CA VAL A 238 -25.08 -2.49 -7.47
C VAL A 238 -24.70 -1.20 -8.22
N LEU A 239 -24.39 -1.29 -9.51
CA LEU A 239 -24.00 -0.12 -10.32
C LEU A 239 -25.19 0.79 -10.70
N GLY A 240 -26.43 0.27 -10.67
CA GLY A 240 -27.64 1.04 -10.94
C GLY A 240 -28.12 1.94 -9.79
N CYS A 241 -27.68 1.69 -8.56
CA CYS A 241 -28.18 2.42 -7.38
C CYS A 241 -27.46 3.76 -7.12
N MET A 242 -26.34 4.04 -7.80
CA MET A 242 -25.56 5.27 -7.59
C MET A 242 -25.86 6.37 -8.62
N ALA A 243 -26.72 6.10 -9.61
CA ALA A 243 -27.03 7.06 -10.68
C ALA A 243 -28.38 7.77 -10.52
N VAL A 244 -29.14 7.48 -9.45
CA VAL A 244 -30.45 8.10 -9.18
C VAL A 244 -30.58 8.43 -7.69
N CYS A 245 -29.74 9.34 -7.21
CA CYS A 245 -29.87 10.12 -5.97
C CYS A 245 -29.08 11.42 -6.19
#